data_AF-A0A8J2RFY7-F1
#
_entry.id   AF-A0A8J2RFY7-F1
#
_cell.length_a   1.000
_cell.length_b   1.000
_cell.length_c   1.000
_cell.angle_alpha   90.00
_cell.angle_beta   90.00
_cell.angle_gamma   90.00
#
_symmetry.space_group_name_H-M   'P 1'
#
loop_
_entity.id
_entity.type
_entity.pdbx_description
1 polymer ?
#
loop_
_entity_poly.entity_id
_entity_poly.type
_entity_poly.pdbx_seq_one_letter_code
_entity_poly.pdbx_strand_id
1 'polypeptide(L)'
;MRSLKLIFVLLIAALSTASGIILNNRIINGDCALQGQFPYVVSITENDRHFCGGFIYNSRWVVTAASCVEGKLGINASLNVVVGQLNAVILDEFEQKMAVDTIILYPQYDSAIKLNDIALIRVTAEIQFDYVNVDFILYEEVNYRNYSLVMGWGAFFEGGVESVNLRYGAVTSILMDASTKCGSFPITEFNYTTTICAGATITSPYPAASPCQYDEGSPLVQDFVDPDTLKAIPVAVGIFSKNKMCTYTSIDGVGIYTRLSAYDSWLLYTAGLYTLNNRIIQGGLATQGQFPYVASVTENGRHFCGGFIYSSRYVVTAASCVEGKPINVLNVVVGQLSTITPDVNEQTMVVYTVTVHPEYDNTTKMNDIALIRLTAEIQFDYVNVDFILYQEANIKNSLVMGWGATFEGGYESVNLRFGAVLPQALNVSQKCGSFPDIEFNLTTTICAGPTITSPYPGGSPCQYDEGSPLVQDFEDPNTLQGIPVAVGIFSKNKMCTYGADGVGIYTRLSTFDSWLRNTAGQQPVHPASAKEYLRILTPAVNKLRS
;
A
#
# COMPACT_ATOMS: atom_id res chain seq x y z
N MET A 1 -79.03 11.25 -47.53
CA MET A 1 -78.25 12.07 -48.49
C MET A 1 -77.85 13.35 -47.76
N ARG A 2 -76.60 13.81 -47.69
CA ARG A 2 -75.33 13.36 -48.31
C ARG A 2 -74.20 13.30 -47.24
N SER A 3 -73.15 12.54 -47.56
CA SER A 3 -71.91 12.43 -46.78
C SER A 3 -71.24 13.78 -46.50
N LEU A 4 -70.66 13.93 -45.30
CA LEU A 4 -69.65 14.93 -44.98
C LEU A 4 -68.37 14.20 -44.57
N LYS A 5 -67.23 14.57 -45.17
CA LYS A 5 -65.93 13.91 -44.97
C LYS A 5 -65.30 14.33 -43.65
N LEU A 6 -64.82 13.37 -42.85
CA LEU A 6 -63.81 13.66 -41.84
C LEU A 6 -62.44 13.80 -42.53
N ILE A 7 -61.80 14.95 -42.37
CA ILE A 7 -60.37 15.14 -42.64
C ILE A 7 -59.75 15.59 -41.33
N PHE A 8 -58.91 14.75 -40.75
CA PHE A 8 -58.16 15.06 -39.53
C PHE A 8 -56.89 15.80 -39.93
N VAL A 9 -56.85 17.13 -39.72
CA VAL A 9 -55.63 17.92 -39.89
C VAL A 9 -54.94 18.00 -38.53
N LEU A 10 -53.75 17.42 -38.40
CA LEU A 10 -52.91 17.64 -37.23
C LEU A 10 -52.47 19.12 -37.21
N LEU A 11 -52.92 19.88 -36.21
CA LEU A 11 -52.23 21.11 -35.82
C LEU A 11 -50.99 20.75 -35.01
N ILE A 12 -49.81 21.05 -35.55
CA ILE A 12 -48.57 21.04 -34.78
C ILE A 12 -48.55 22.31 -33.93
N ALA A 13 -48.88 22.16 -32.65
CA ALA A 13 -48.65 23.22 -31.66
C ALA A 13 -47.18 23.15 -31.20
N ALA A 14 -46.36 24.08 -31.69
CA ALA A 14 -44.99 24.25 -31.21
C ALA A 14 -45.00 24.86 -29.81
N LEU A 15 -44.98 24.02 -28.76
CA LEU A 15 -44.67 24.47 -27.41
C LEU A 15 -43.15 24.55 -27.22
N SER A 16 -42.63 25.78 -27.25
CA SER A 16 -41.27 26.09 -26.82
C SER A 16 -41.18 26.03 -25.29
N THR A 17 -41.10 24.83 -24.71
CA THR A 17 -40.62 24.68 -23.34
C THR A 17 -39.11 24.88 -23.35
N ALA A 18 -38.68 26.08 -22.97
CA ALA A 18 -37.30 26.34 -22.60
C ALA A 18 -37.01 25.60 -21.27
N SER A 19 -36.75 24.29 -21.36
CA SER A 19 -36.19 23.52 -20.27
C SER A 19 -34.77 24.00 -20.04
N GLY A 20 -34.61 25.00 -19.18
CA GLY A 20 -33.31 25.42 -18.68
C GLY A 20 -32.66 24.24 -17.97
N ILE A 21 -31.67 23.63 -18.63
CA ILE A 21 -30.85 22.58 -18.03
C ILE A 21 -30.01 23.26 -16.94
N ILE A 22 -30.42 23.09 -15.68
CA ILE A 22 -29.63 23.52 -14.53
C ILE A 22 -28.47 22.55 -14.37
N LEU A 23 -27.36 22.81 -15.07
CA LEU A 23 -26.06 22.17 -14.87
C LEU A 23 -25.46 22.69 -13.55
N ASN A 24 -25.65 21.92 -12.47
CA ASN A 24 -25.20 22.25 -11.11
C ASN A 24 -24.16 21.26 -10.55
N ASN A 25 -23.22 20.84 -11.42
CA ASN A 25 -22.10 19.95 -11.10
C ASN A 25 -20.85 20.82 -10.85
N ARG A 26 -20.39 20.95 -9.58
CA ARG A 26 -19.38 21.93 -9.14
C ARG A 26 -18.34 21.53 -8.03
N ILE A 27 -17.61 20.41 -8.11
CA ILE A 27 -16.13 20.60 -8.22
C ILE A 27 -15.94 21.13 -9.65
N ILE A 28 -14.82 21.67 -10.13
CA ILE A 28 -14.81 22.26 -11.48
C ILE A 28 -15.17 21.19 -12.55
N ASN A 29 -16.44 21.14 -12.96
CA ASN A 29 -17.18 20.05 -13.65
C ASN A 29 -17.55 18.74 -12.86
N GLY A 30 -17.40 18.65 -11.53
CA GLY A 30 -17.69 17.46 -10.70
C GLY A 30 -19.06 17.37 -9.98
N ASP A 31 -19.49 16.18 -9.54
CA ASP A 31 -20.82 15.92 -8.99
C ASP A 31 -20.97 16.17 -7.47
N CYS A 32 -22.20 16.19 -6.95
CA CYS A 32 -22.46 16.18 -5.49
C CYS A 32 -22.25 14.78 -4.92
N ALA A 33 -21.57 14.68 -3.78
CA ALA A 33 -21.44 13.43 -3.06
C ALA A 33 -22.81 12.95 -2.52
N LEU A 34 -23.01 11.65 -2.53
CA LEU A 34 -24.11 10.99 -1.82
C LEU A 34 -23.72 10.70 -0.36
N GLN A 35 -24.74 10.48 0.47
CA GLN A 35 -24.56 10.00 1.84
C GLN A 35 -23.75 8.69 1.87
N GLY A 36 -22.75 8.62 2.75
CA GLY A 36 -21.82 7.50 2.87
C GLY A 36 -20.83 7.30 1.70
N GLN A 37 -20.78 8.19 0.70
CA GLN A 37 -19.92 7.97 -0.47
C GLN A 37 -18.43 8.19 -0.18
N PHE A 38 -18.09 9.18 0.64
CA PHE A 38 -16.70 9.54 0.99
C PHE A 38 -16.56 9.74 2.51
N PRO A 39 -16.78 8.68 3.33
CA PRO A 39 -16.96 8.79 4.78
C PRO A 39 -15.68 9.20 5.55
N TYR A 40 -14.55 9.26 4.84
CA TYR A 40 -13.24 9.62 5.35
C TYR A 40 -12.85 11.08 5.11
N VAL A 41 -13.60 11.84 4.32
CA VAL A 41 -13.28 13.25 4.04
C VAL A 41 -13.71 14.11 5.23
N VAL A 42 -12.88 15.08 5.59
CA VAL A 42 -13.17 15.99 6.70
C VAL A 42 -13.11 17.45 6.25
N SER A 43 -13.95 18.26 6.87
CA SER A 43 -13.95 19.71 6.72
C SER A 43 -13.14 20.31 7.87
N ILE A 44 -12.09 21.06 7.56
CA ILE A 44 -11.32 21.82 8.55
C ILE A 44 -11.86 23.24 8.57
N THR A 45 -12.28 23.66 9.75
CA THR A 45 -13.04 24.91 9.96
C THR A 45 -12.33 25.84 10.92
N GLU A 46 -12.28 27.13 10.59
CA GLU A 46 -11.78 28.20 11.43
C GLU A 46 -12.93 29.19 11.66
N ASN A 47 -13.27 29.47 12.93
CA ASN A 47 -14.44 30.28 13.29
C ASN A 47 -15.73 29.78 12.60
N ASP A 48 -15.89 28.45 12.59
CA ASP A 48 -17.02 27.70 12.02
C ASP A 48 -17.19 27.82 10.50
N ARG A 49 -16.21 28.40 9.79
CA ARG A 49 -16.16 28.44 8.32
C ARG A 49 -15.15 27.44 7.79
N HIS A 50 -15.55 26.65 6.80
CA HIS A 50 -14.65 25.78 6.05
C HIS A 50 -13.54 26.59 5.36
N PHE A 51 -12.30 26.11 5.42
CA PHE A 51 -11.18 26.73 4.70
C PHE A 51 -10.17 25.73 4.10
N CYS A 52 -10.18 24.47 4.54
CA CYS A 52 -9.37 23.39 3.99
C CYS A 52 -10.06 22.03 4.16
N GLY A 53 -9.70 21.08 3.30
CA GLY A 53 -10.04 19.68 3.44
C GLY A 53 -9.02 18.89 4.26
N GLY A 54 -9.33 17.61 4.44
CA GLY A 54 -8.46 16.62 5.08
C GLY A 54 -9.09 15.24 4.96
N PHE A 55 -8.46 14.24 5.57
CA PHE A 55 -9.08 12.93 5.73
C PHE A 55 -8.73 12.25 7.06
N ILE A 56 -9.61 11.35 7.49
CA ILE A 56 -9.46 10.56 8.71
C ILE A 56 -8.40 9.49 8.50
N TYR A 57 -7.34 9.52 9.31
CA TYR A 57 -6.25 8.55 9.31
C TYR A 57 -6.53 7.41 10.30
N ASN A 58 -6.97 7.74 11.52
CA ASN A 58 -7.47 6.81 12.53
C ASN A 58 -8.42 7.53 13.51
N SER A 59 -8.85 6.89 14.59
CA SER A 59 -9.82 7.45 15.55
C SER A 59 -9.36 8.74 16.26
N ARG A 60 -8.10 9.13 16.15
CA ARG A 60 -7.52 10.32 16.83
C ARG A 60 -6.83 11.31 15.90
N TRP A 61 -6.53 10.91 14.66
CA TRP A 61 -5.68 11.68 13.75
C TRP A 61 -6.34 11.92 12.40
N VAL A 62 -6.16 13.14 11.90
CA VAL A 62 -6.53 13.60 10.55
C VAL A 62 -5.26 14.03 9.83
N VAL A 63 -5.18 13.73 8.53
CA VAL A 63 -4.13 14.20 7.62
C VAL A 63 -4.69 15.36 6.79
N THR A 64 -3.85 16.39 6.56
CA THR A 64 -4.15 17.55 5.72
C THR A 64 -2.84 18.14 5.15
N ALA A 65 -2.93 19.24 4.40
CA ALA A 65 -1.79 20.01 3.92
C ALA A 65 -1.20 20.86 5.06
N ALA A 66 0.13 20.97 5.14
CA ALA A 66 0.79 21.84 6.12
C ALA A 66 0.43 23.31 5.93
N SER A 67 0.26 23.75 4.68
CA SER A 67 -0.14 25.11 4.30
C SER A 67 -1.52 25.53 4.80
N CYS A 68 -2.38 24.59 5.22
CA CYS A 68 -3.64 24.87 5.88
C CYS A 68 -3.46 25.26 7.36
N VAL A 69 -2.43 24.74 8.03
CA VAL A 69 -2.33 24.73 9.50
C VAL A 69 -1.03 25.32 10.06
N GLU A 70 -0.08 25.70 9.21
CA GLU A 70 1.09 26.49 9.60
C GLU A 70 0.66 27.77 10.35
N GLY A 71 1.30 28.04 11.50
CA GLY A 71 1.02 29.23 12.31
C GLY A 71 -0.33 29.24 13.05
N LYS A 72 -1.19 28.22 12.92
CA LYS A 72 -2.51 28.17 13.57
C LYS A 72 -2.48 27.74 15.05
N LEU A 73 -1.37 27.21 15.56
CA LEU A 73 -1.22 26.83 16.97
C LEU A 73 -1.05 28.06 17.88
N GLY A 74 -1.84 28.11 18.97
CA GLY A 74 -1.68 29.10 20.05
C GLY A 74 -2.26 30.49 19.78
N ILE A 75 -2.93 30.68 18.63
CA ILE A 75 -3.71 31.88 18.30
C ILE A 75 -5.19 31.60 18.59
N ASN A 76 -5.99 32.62 18.92
CA ASN A 76 -7.43 32.53 19.23
C ASN A 76 -8.30 32.17 18.00
N ALA A 77 -8.05 31.03 17.36
CA ALA A 77 -8.88 30.45 16.31
C ALA A 77 -9.60 29.23 16.88
N SER A 78 -10.93 29.18 16.77
CA SER A 78 -11.70 27.96 17.05
C SER A 78 -11.55 26.98 15.88
N LEU A 79 -10.37 26.37 15.79
CA LEU A 79 -10.06 25.37 14.78
C LEU A 79 -10.75 24.05 15.14
N ASN A 80 -11.63 23.59 14.26
CA ASN A 80 -12.34 22.31 14.43
C ASN A 80 -12.22 21.44 13.18
N VAL A 81 -12.17 20.14 13.39
CA VAL A 81 -12.40 19.11 12.38
C VAL A 81 -13.88 18.73 12.43
N VAL A 82 -14.56 18.71 11.28
CA VAL A 82 -15.91 18.16 11.13
C VAL A 82 -15.84 16.93 10.24
N VAL A 83 -16.24 15.77 10.79
CA VAL A 83 -16.37 14.50 10.06
C VAL A 83 -17.82 14.18 9.78
N GLY A 84 -18.10 13.40 8.74
CA GLY A 84 -19.45 12.99 8.35
C GLY A 84 -20.31 14.09 7.69
N GLN A 85 -19.72 15.27 7.50
CA GLN A 85 -20.39 16.42 6.89
C GLN A 85 -20.63 16.19 5.39
N LEU A 86 -21.85 16.48 4.95
CA LEU A 86 -22.21 16.53 3.53
C LEU A 86 -22.57 17.94 3.09
N ASN A 87 -23.17 18.73 3.99
CA ASN A 87 -23.55 20.11 3.75
C ASN A 87 -22.97 21.04 4.83
N ALA A 88 -22.28 22.10 4.43
CA ALA A 88 -21.60 23.01 5.36
C ALA A 88 -22.55 23.97 6.12
N VAL A 89 -23.86 23.91 5.85
CA VAL A 89 -24.89 24.81 6.42
C VAL A 89 -26.01 24.03 7.12
N ILE A 90 -26.37 22.86 6.60
CA ILE A 90 -27.40 21.97 7.14
C ILE A 90 -26.68 20.87 7.90
N LEU A 91 -26.67 20.97 9.24
CA LEU A 91 -26.11 19.96 10.13
C LEU A 91 -26.78 18.60 9.89
N ASP A 92 -26.01 17.61 9.44
CA ASP A 92 -26.46 16.22 9.34
C ASP A 92 -26.42 15.53 10.72
N GLU A 93 -27.26 14.51 10.94
CA GLU A 93 -27.36 13.81 12.24
C GLU A 93 -26.11 12.95 12.56
N PHE A 94 -25.22 12.78 11.57
CA PHE A 94 -23.98 12.02 11.64
C PHE A 94 -22.73 12.89 11.83
N GLU A 95 -22.87 14.22 11.87
CA GLU A 95 -21.74 15.14 11.98
C GLU A 95 -21.11 15.15 13.37
N GLN A 96 -19.81 14.86 13.45
CA GLN A 96 -19.03 15.03 14.67
C GLN A 96 -18.06 16.19 14.48
N LYS A 97 -18.29 17.28 15.23
CA LYS A 97 -17.42 18.46 15.28
C LYS A 97 -16.49 18.37 16.48
N MET A 98 -15.19 18.31 16.23
CA MET A 98 -14.16 18.11 17.25
C MET A 98 -13.18 19.27 17.27
N ALA A 99 -12.83 19.76 18.45
CA ALA A 99 -11.76 20.73 18.61
C ALA A 99 -10.40 20.10 18.29
N VAL A 100 -9.50 20.88 17.70
CA VAL A 100 -8.10 20.48 17.50
C VAL A 100 -7.31 20.59 18.80
N ASP A 101 -6.55 19.54 19.12
CA ASP A 101 -5.72 19.42 20.31
C ASP A 101 -4.22 19.63 20.00
N THR A 102 -3.75 19.12 18.85
CA THR A 102 -2.34 19.23 18.46
C THR A 102 -2.23 19.25 16.93
N ILE A 103 -1.27 20.01 16.41
CA ILE A 103 -0.91 20.04 14.99
C ILE A 103 0.57 19.70 14.88
N ILE A 104 0.94 18.83 13.96
CA ILE A 104 2.33 18.46 13.68
C ILE A 104 2.57 18.60 12.18
N LEU A 105 3.38 19.59 11.80
CA LEU A 105 3.85 19.74 10.42
C LEU A 105 4.98 18.74 10.14
N TYR A 106 5.14 18.32 8.89
CA TYR A 106 6.33 17.54 8.52
C TYR A 106 7.63 18.35 8.73
N PRO A 107 8.69 17.80 9.35
CA PRO A 107 9.88 18.58 9.71
C PRO A 107 10.66 19.21 8.54
N GLN A 108 10.45 18.74 7.31
CA GLN A 108 11.06 19.33 6.10
C GLN A 108 10.02 20.03 5.20
N TYR A 109 8.90 20.48 5.77
CA TYR A 109 7.94 21.33 5.06
C TYR A 109 8.61 22.67 4.69
N ASP A 110 8.49 23.06 3.42
CA ASP A 110 8.95 24.36 2.91
C ASP A 110 7.72 25.20 2.52
N SER A 111 7.41 26.22 3.31
CA SER A 111 6.25 27.11 3.09
C SER A 111 6.44 28.11 1.94
N ALA A 112 7.66 28.35 1.47
CA ALA A 112 7.89 29.26 0.34
C ALA A 112 7.49 28.63 -1.00
N ILE A 113 7.68 27.32 -1.15
CA ILE A 113 7.30 26.57 -2.37
C ILE A 113 6.20 25.53 -2.15
N LYS A 114 5.68 25.38 -0.93
CA LYS A 114 4.79 24.27 -0.51
C LYS A 114 5.38 22.89 -0.85
N LEU A 115 6.67 22.67 -0.62
CA LEU A 115 7.26 21.33 -0.76
C LEU A 115 7.07 20.56 0.54
N ASN A 116 6.78 19.26 0.42
CA ASN A 116 6.44 18.38 1.54
C ASN A 116 5.23 18.89 2.35
N ASP A 117 4.19 19.34 1.64
CA ASP A 117 3.00 19.97 2.18
C ASP A 117 2.04 18.93 2.81
N ILE A 118 2.39 18.49 4.03
CA ILE A 118 1.64 17.51 4.82
C ILE A 118 1.74 17.83 6.32
N ALA A 119 0.60 17.73 7.00
CA ALA A 119 0.48 17.86 8.44
C ALA A 119 -0.52 16.86 9.03
N LEU A 120 -0.32 16.57 10.32
CA LEU A 120 -1.19 15.76 11.16
C LEU A 120 -1.92 16.65 12.17
N ILE A 121 -3.22 16.43 12.31
CA ILE A 121 -4.10 17.06 13.30
C ILE A 121 -4.56 15.99 14.28
N ARG A 122 -4.29 16.17 15.58
CA ARG A 122 -4.91 15.39 16.66
C ARG A 122 -6.18 16.06 17.13
N VAL A 123 -7.25 15.30 17.24
CA VAL A 123 -8.56 15.76 17.76
C VAL A 123 -8.73 15.41 19.25
N THR A 124 -9.49 16.23 19.97
CA THR A 124 -9.67 16.09 21.43
C THR A 124 -10.46 14.83 21.86
N ALA A 125 -11.39 14.37 21.02
CA ALA A 125 -12.23 13.19 21.24
C ALA A 125 -11.85 12.03 20.30
N GLU A 126 -12.43 10.84 20.49
CA GLU A 126 -12.35 9.76 19.49
C GLU A 126 -13.43 9.95 18.45
N ILE A 127 -13.03 9.89 17.18
CA ILE A 127 -13.95 9.76 16.06
C ILE A 127 -14.72 8.45 16.23
N GLN A 128 -16.04 8.54 16.28
CA GLN A 128 -16.91 7.37 16.33
C GLN A 128 -17.21 6.90 14.90
N PHE A 129 -16.99 5.61 14.64
CA PHE A 129 -17.14 4.96 13.34
C PHE A 129 -18.43 4.12 13.27
N ASP A 130 -19.46 4.50 14.03
CA ASP A 130 -20.78 3.86 14.10
C ASP A 130 -21.78 4.40 13.06
N TYR A 131 -21.38 5.42 12.31
CA TYR A 131 -22.20 6.07 11.28
C TYR A 131 -21.72 5.77 9.87
N VAL A 132 -22.66 5.61 8.92
CA VAL A 132 -22.37 5.34 7.51
C VAL A 132 -21.56 6.45 6.81
N ASN A 133 -21.56 7.66 7.37
CA ASN A 133 -20.81 8.81 6.86
C ASN A 133 -19.41 8.98 7.49
N VAL A 134 -18.99 8.13 8.43
CA VAL A 134 -17.73 8.32 9.18
C VAL A 134 -16.94 7.01 9.22
N ASP A 135 -15.85 6.96 8.46
CA ASP A 135 -14.88 5.86 8.44
C ASP A 135 -13.49 6.44 8.12
N PHE A 136 -12.42 5.72 8.40
CA PHE A 136 -11.06 6.13 8.00
C PHE A 136 -10.75 5.68 6.57
N ILE A 137 -9.65 6.16 5.99
CA ILE A 137 -9.14 5.65 4.71
C ILE A 137 -7.75 5.05 4.87
N LEU A 138 -7.50 3.97 4.15
CA LEU A 138 -6.14 3.46 3.93
C LEU A 138 -5.39 4.43 3.00
N TYR A 139 -4.06 4.45 3.03
CA TYR A 139 -3.27 5.19 2.03
C TYR A 139 -2.31 4.26 1.30
N GLU A 140 -1.97 4.55 0.06
CA GLU A 140 -1.04 3.72 -0.72
C GLU A 140 -0.19 4.53 -1.69
N GLU A 141 0.74 3.87 -2.37
CA GLU A 141 1.41 4.44 -3.54
C GLU A 141 0.43 4.62 -4.71
N VAL A 142 0.67 5.64 -5.54
CA VAL A 142 -0.19 5.94 -6.70
C VAL A 142 -0.03 4.92 -7.83
N ASN A 143 -1.16 4.34 -8.27
CA ASN A 143 -1.21 3.56 -9.49
C ASN A 143 -1.54 4.46 -10.69
N TYR A 144 -0.52 4.77 -11.50
CA TYR A 144 -0.62 5.63 -12.68
C TYR A 144 -1.50 5.08 -13.83
N ARG A 145 -2.01 3.84 -13.74
CA ARG A 145 -2.96 3.28 -14.72
C ARG A 145 -4.41 3.62 -14.41
N ASN A 146 -4.70 3.99 -13.15
CA ASN A 146 -6.05 4.30 -12.70
C ASN A 146 -6.30 5.82 -12.76
N TYR A 147 -7.57 6.20 -12.93
CA TYR A 147 -8.00 7.54 -12.55
C TYR A 147 -7.99 7.66 -11.02
N SER A 148 -7.98 8.89 -10.53
CA SER A 148 -8.11 9.24 -9.13
C SER A 148 -9.32 10.14 -8.94
N LEU A 149 -9.96 10.03 -7.78
CA LEU A 149 -11.02 10.94 -7.36
C LEU A 149 -10.41 12.10 -6.56
N VAL A 150 -10.88 13.31 -6.85
CA VAL A 150 -10.67 14.52 -6.04
C VAL A 150 -12.01 14.94 -5.44
N MET A 151 -11.99 15.48 -4.23
CA MET A 151 -13.20 15.79 -3.48
C MET A 151 -12.99 16.88 -2.44
N GLY A 152 -14.05 17.60 -2.10
CA GLY A 152 -14.00 18.66 -1.09
C GLY A 152 -15.15 19.66 -1.20
N TRP A 153 -14.97 20.81 -0.54
CA TRP A 153 -15.88 21.95 -0.53
C TRP A 153 -15.25 23.19 -1.20
N GLY A 154 -14.24 22.99 -2.05
CA GLY A 154 -13.52 24.09 -2.69
C GLY A 154 -14.36 24.97 -3.61
N ALA A 155 -13.74 26.07 -4.04
CA ALA A 155 -14.34 27.07 -4.89
C ALA A 155 -14.60 26.56 -6.32
N PHE A 156 -15.59 27.16 -6.99
CA PHE A 156 -16.00 26.75 -8.34
C PHE A 156 -15.15 27.34 -9.47
N PHE A 157 -14.35 28.35 -9.16
CA PHE A 157 -13.48 29.11 -10.05
C PHE A 157 -12.50 29.93 -9.22
N GLU A 158 -11.46 30.44 -9.86
CA GLU A 158 -10.38 31.23 -9.25
C GLU A 158 -10.90 32.43 -8.43
N GLY A 159 -10.65 32.42 -7.12
CA GLY A 159 -11.10 33.47 -6.21
C GLY A 159 -12.61 33.43 -5.88
N GLY A 160 -13.26 32.30 -6.09
CA GLY A 160 -14.64 32.04 -5.68
C GLY A 160 -14.81 31.83 -4.17
N VAL A 161 -16.03 31.47 -3.79
CA VAL A 161 -16.39 31.01 -2.44
C VAL A 161 -16.54 29.49 -2.42
N GLU A 162 -16.38 28.91 -1.23
CA GLU A 162 -16.55 27.50 -0.93
C GLU A 162 -17.93 26.95 -1.33
N SER A 163 -17.96 25.68 -1.72
CA SER A 163 -19.17 24.90 -1.95
C SER A 163 -19.87 24.59 -0.63
N VAL A 164 -21.18 24.83 -0.54
CA VAL A 164 -21.98 24.39 0.61
C VAL A 164 -22.22 22.87 0.65
N ASN A 165 -21.89 22.13 -0.41
CA ASN A 165 -22.03 20.66 -0.46
C ASN A 165 -20.66 20.01 -0.71
N LEU A 166 -20.43 18.83 -0.13
CA LEU A 166 -19.31 17.96 -0.51
C LEU A 166 -19.52 17.52 -1.96
N ARG A 167 -18.45 17.63 -2.75
CA ARG A 167 -18.48 17.34 -4.18
C ARG A 167 -17.21 16.61 -4.61
N TYR A 168 -17.25 15.97 -5.77
CA TYR A 168 -16.15 15.13 -6.25
C TYR A 168 -16.06 15.08 -7.78
N GLY A 169 -14.93 14.62 -8.31
CA GLY A 169 -14.76 14.33 -9.73
C GLY A 169 -13.44 13.62 -10.01
N ALA A 170 -13.07 13.41 -11.28
CA ALA A 170 -11.91 12.59 -11.65
C ALA A 170 -10.75 13.34 -12.31
N VAL A 171 -9.55 12.91 -11.94
CA VAL A 171 -8.25 13.27 -12.54
C VAL A 171 -7.49 11.99 -12.92
N THR A 172 -6.45 12.09 -13.73
CA THR A 172 -5.47 11.01 -13.95
C THR A 172 -4.10 11.46 -13.47
N SER A 173 -3.45 10.59 -12.70
CA SER A 173 -2.07 10.78 -12.24
C SER A 173 -1.10 10.64 -13.40
N ILE A 174 -0.23 11.62 -13.56
CA ILE A 174 0.75 11.72 -14.64
C ILE A 174 2.08 11.20 -14.09
N LEU A 175 2.65 10.16 -14.72
CA LEU A 175 3.96 9.64 -14.36
C LEU A 175 5.03 10.68 -14.69
N MET A 176 5.88 10.99 -13.72
CA MET A 176 6.93 12.01 -13.81
C MET A 176 8.30 11.44 -13.48
N ASP A 177 9.32 11.98 -14.14
CA ASP A 177 10.74 11.76 -13.88
C ASP A 177 11.49 13.09 -13.64
N ALA A 178 12.81 12.99 -13.39
CA ALA A 178 13.70 14.12 -13.10
C ALA A 178 13.87 15.17 -14.24
N SER A 179 13.29 14.94 -15.42
CA SER A 179 13.31 15.85 -16.58
C SER A 179 11.94 16.46 -16.88
N THR A 180 10.86 15.83 -16.42
CA THR A 180 9.48 16.29 -16.61
C THR A 180 9.05 17.39 -15.63
N LYS A 181 8.01 18.13 -15.98
CA LYS A 181 7.39 19.17 -15.13
C LYS A 181 5.92 18.86 -14.92
N CYS A 182 5.41 19.12 -13.73
CA CYS A 182 3.96 19.17 -13.52
C CYS A 182 3.39 20.44 -14.16
N GLY A 183 2.74 20.29 -15.32
CA GLY A 183 2.18 21.40 -16.07
C GLY A 183 3.22 22.49 -16.37
N SER A 184 2.94 23.73 -15.97
CA SER A 184 3.91 24.84 -16.08
C SER A 184 4.68 25.14 -14.78
N PHE A 185 4.57 24.32 -13.72
CA PHE A 185 5.37 24.52 -12.50
C PHE A 185 6.87 24.41 -12.79
N PRO A 186 7.71 25.26 -12.15
CA PRO A 186 9.16 25.09 -12.17
C PRO A 186 9.58 23.74 -11.57
N ILE A 187 10.65 23.14 -12.09
CA ILE A 187 11.17 21.87 -11.56
C ILE A 187 11.73 22.00 -10.13
N THR A 188 11.99 23.23 -9.67
CA THR A 188 12.37 23.54 -8.28
C THR A 188 11.20 23.53 -7.30
N GLU A 189 9.95 23.52 -7.79
CA GLU A 189 8.72 23.53 -6.98
C GLU A 189 8.04 22.15 -6.91
N PHE A 190 8.65 21.12 -7.50
CA PHE A 190 8.09 19.78 -7.65
C PHE A 190 9.20 18.74 -7.49
N ASN A 191 9.01 17.77 -6.60
CA ASN A 191 9.89 16.62 -6.48
C ASN A 191 9.11 15.35 -6.80
N TYR A 192 9.42 14.70 -7.91
CA TYR A 192 8.69 13.51 -8.37
C TYR A 192 8.72 12.35 -7.37
N THR A 193 9.67 12.29 -6.43
CA THR A 193 9.70 11.24 -5.40
C THR A 193 8.75 11.52 -4.21
N THR A 194 8.46 12.78 -3.89
CA THR A 194 7.61 13.16 -2.73
C THR A 194 6.28 13.81 -3.10
N THR A 195 6.01 13.97 -4.40
CA THR A 195 4.78 14.55 -4.94
C THR A 195 4.23 13.74 -6.12
N ILE A 196 2.93 13.93 -6.39
CA ILE A 196 2.20 13.39 -7.54
C ILE A 196 1.70 14.59 -8.37
N CYS A 197 1.79 14.48 -9.69
CA CYS A 197 1.11 15.40 -10.59
C CYS A 197 -0.17 14.72 -11.10
N ALA A 198 -1.33 15.37 -11.02
CA ALA A 198 -2.56 14.84 -11.63
C ALA A 198 -3.40 15.95 -12.28
N GLY A 199 -4.01 15.64 -13.42
CA GLY A 199 -4.83 16.58 -14.19
C GLY A 199 -6.15 15.97 -14.63
N ALA A 200 -7.08 16.81 -15.05
CA ALA A 200 -8.43 16.41 -15.48
C ALA A 200 -8.40 15.28 -16.54
N THR A 201 -9.29 14.29 -16.41
CA THR A 201 -9.33 13.13 -17.29
C THR A 201 -10.71 12.84 -17.85
N ILE A 202 -10.76 12.39 -19.11
CA ILE A 202 -11.98 11.94 -19.79
C ILE A 202 -12.07 10.41 -19.92
N THR A 203 -11.10 9.67 -19.37
CA THR A 203 -11.08 8.19 -19.40
C THR A 203 -11.74 7.56 -18.17
N SER A 204 -12.31 8.38 -17.28
CA SER A 204 -13.05 7.97 -16.10
C SER A 204 -14.56 7.88 -16.40
N PRO A 205 -15.33 7.00 -15.73
CA PRO A 205 -16.79 7.08 -15.74
C PRO A 205 -17.33 8.33 -15.01
N TYR A 206 -16.50 8.97 -14.19
CA TYR A 206 -16.82 10.22 -13.50
C TYR A 206 -16.38 11.44 -14.32
N PRO A 207 -17.03 12.60 -14.14
CA PRO A 207 -16.67 13.79 -14.90
C PRO A 207 -15.25 14.29 -14.60
N ALA A 208 -14.56 14.72 -15.66
CA ALA A 208 -13.27 15.38 -15.62
C ALA A 208 -13.30 16.59 -14.67
N ALA A 209 -12.35 16.69 -13.74
CA ALA A 209 -12.36 17.69 -12.68
C ALA A 209 -11.00 18.35 -12.43
N SER A 210 -11.02 19.47 -11.69
CA SER A 210 -9.86 20.04 -11.00
C SER A 210 -10.31 20.48 -9.60
N PRO A 211 -9.50 20.26 -8.55
CA PRO A 211 -9.68 20.94 -7.27
C PRO A 211 -9.43 22.45 -7.42
N CYS A 212 -9.76 23.22 -6.37
CA CYS A 212 -9.62 24.67 -6.33
C CYS A 212 -9.27 25.18 -4.92
N GLN A 213 -9.29 26.50 -4.69
CA GLN A 213 -9.12 27.06 -3.35
C GLN A 213 -10.09 26.42 -2.35
N TYR A 214 -9.62 26.18 -1.14
CA TYR A 214 -10.28 25.48 -0.03
C TYR A 214 -10.40 23.95 -0.18
N ASP A 215 -10.04 23.35 -1.33
CA ASP A 215 -9.85 21.89 -1.42
C ASP A 215 -8.47 21.46 -0.86
N GLU A 216 -7.56 22.40 -0.53
CA GLU A 216 -6.24 22.05 0.01
C GLU A 216 -6.34 21.15 1.24
N GLY A 217 -5.52 20.11 1.29
CA GLY A 217 -5.57 19.08 2.32
C GLY A 217 -6.49 17.89 2.02
N SER A 218 -7.45 18.01 1.09
CA SER A 218 -8.29 16.87 0.69
C SER A 218 -7.50 15.70 0.09
N PRO A 219 -7.99 14.45 0.24
CA PRO A 219 -7.33 13.28 -0.33
C PRO A 219 -7.48 13.24 -1.86
N LEU A 220 -6.39 12.83 -2.53
CA LEU A 220 -6.43 12.25 -3.87
C LEU A 220 -6.65 10.74 -3.70
N VAL A 221 -7.81 10.24 -4.11
CA VAL A 221 -8.24 8.86 -3.84
C VAL A 221 -8.10 7.98 -5.09
N GLN A 222 -7.77 6.70 -4.94
CA GLN A 222 -7.94 5.68 -5.99
C GLN A 222 -8.78 4.52 -5.46
N ASP A 223 -9.62 3.96 -6.32
CA ASP A 223 -10.33 2.72 -6.04
C ASP A 223 -9.46 1.53 -6.48
N PHE A 224 -9.12 0.65 -5.53
CA PHE A 224 -8.59 -0.68 -5.84
C PHE A 224 -9.73 -1.68 -5.89
N VAL A 225 -9.81 -2.45 -6.98
CA VAL A 225 -10.80 -3.51 -7.12
C VAL A 225 -10.20 -4.80 -6.62
N ASP A 226 -10.70 -5.27 -5.48
CA ASP A 226 -10.41 -6.59 -4.93
C ASP A 226 -10.73 -7.66 -6.01
N PRO A 227 -9.75 -8.50 -6.42
CA PRO A 227 -9.93 -9.44 -7.51
C PRO A 227 -10.88 -10.60 -7.18
N ASP A 228 -11.06 -10.94 -5.90
CA ASP A 228 -11.89 -12.05 -5.44
C ASP A 228 -13.33 -11.60 -5.11
N THR A 229 -13.50 -10.41 -4.52
CA THR A 229 -14.83 -9.89 -4.17
C THR A 229 -15.41 -8.89 -5.17
N LEU A 230 -14.60 -8.41 -6.13
CA LEU A 230 -14.93 -7.34 -7.08
C LEU A 230 -15.37 -6.02 -6.42
N LYS A 231 -15.06 -5.84 -5.13
CA LYS A 231 -15.40 -4.64 -4.37
C LYS A 231 -14.33 -3.56 -4.59
N ALA A 232 -14.77 -2.33 -4.84
CA ALA A 232 -13.90 -1.16 -4.78
C ALA A 232 -13.54 -0.83 -3.32
N ILE A 233 -12.25 -0.71 -3.05
CA ILE A 233 -11.65 -0.29 -1.78
C ILE A 233 -10.96 1.06 -2.03
N PRO A 234 -11.45 2.17 -1.46
CA PRO A 234 -10.85 3.47 -1.64
C PRO A 234 -9.56 3.60 -0.82
N VAL A 235 -8.49 4.11 -1.45
CA VAL A 235 -7.22 4.47 -0.80
C VAL A 235 -6.88 5.93 -1.08
N ALA A 236 -6.29 6.64 -0.13
CA ALA A 236 -5.65 7.92 -0.38
C ALA A 236 -4.25 7.69 -0.96
N VAL A 237 -3.93 8.24 -2.12
CA VAL A 237 -2.57 8.18 -2.69
C VAL A 237 -1.82 9.50 -2.57
N GLY A 238 -2.54 10.60 -2.36
CA GLY A 238 -1.94 11.89 -2.08
C GLY A 238 -2.85 12.89 -1.37
N ILE A 239 -2.33 14.09 -1.15
CA ILE A 239 -3.00 15.24 -0.50
C ILE A 239 -2.96 16.41 -1.47
N PHE A 240 -4.08 17.07 -1.79
CA PHE A 240 -4.03 18.25 -2.65
C PHE A 240 -3.30 19.42 -1.96
N SER A 241 -2.29 19.98 -2.63
CA SER A 241 -1.44 21.07 -2.09
C SER A 241 -1.59 22.39 -2.86
N LYS A 242 -1.52 22.35 -4.19
CA LYS A 242 -1.64 23.53 -5.06
C LYS A 242 -1.93 23.16 -6.52
N ASN A 243 -2.62 24.04 -7.23
CA ASN A 243 -2.60 24.19 -8.69
C ASN A 243 -2.20 25.63 -9.03
N LYS A 244 -2.02 25.94 -10.33
CA LYS A 244 -1.79 27.33 -10.77
C LYS A 244 -3.07 28.07 -11.10
N MET A 245 -4.09 27.33 -11.54
CA MET A 245 -5.39 27.85 -11.90
C MET A 245 -6.46 26.81 -11.60
N CYS A 246 -7.58 27.27 -11.03
CA CYS A 246 -8.82 26.49 -10.99
C CYS A 246 -9.41 26.27 -12.40
N THR A 247 -8.99 25.21 -13.10
CA THR A 247 -9.53 24.83 -14.42
C THR A 247 -9.28 23.37 -14.77
N TYR A 248 -10.15 22.75 -15.57
CA TYR A 248 -9.96 21.39 -16.11
C TYR A 248 -9.58 21.38 -17.60
N THR A 249 -9.41 22.56 -18.23
CA THR A 249 -9.22 22.71 -19.69
C THR A 249 -7.85 23.23 -20.11
N SER A 250 -6.96 23.55 -19.16
CA SER A 250 -5.61 24.06 -19.43
C SER A 250 -4.54 23.26 -18.71
N ILE A 251 -3.30 23.37 -19.18
CA ILE A 251 -2.11 22.75 -18.56
C ILE A 251 -1.77 23.32 -17.17
N ASP A 252 -2.32 24.49 -16.82
CA ASP A 252 -2.18 25.11 -15.49
C ASP A 252 -3.25 24.64 -14.50
N GLY A 253 -4.21 23.85 -14.98
CA GLY A 253 -5.22 23.13 -14.21
C GLY A 253 -4.75 21.82 -13.56
N VAL A 254 -3.49 21.43 -13.79
CA VAL A 254 -2.92 20.26 -13.10
C VAL A 254 -2.64 20.61 -11.63
N GLY A 255 -2.98 19.68 -10.74
CA GLY A 255 -2.65 19.76 -9.32
C GLY A 255 -1.32 19.09 -9.00
N ILE A 256 -0.57 19.69 -8.10
CA ILE A 256 0.48 19.04 -7.32
C ILE A 256 -0.16 18.53 -6.03
N TYR A 257 0.09 17.26 -5.75
CA TYR A 257 -0.37 16.56 -4.56
C TYR A 257 0.84 16.01 -3.80
N THR A 258 0.84 16.08 -2.47
CA THR A 258 1.86 15.42 -1.64
C THR A 258 1.65 13.91 -1.71
N ARG A 259 2.69 13.13 -2.06
CA ARG A 259 2.62 11.67 -2.27
C ARG A 259 2.63 10.94 -0.92
N LEU A 260 1.54 10.28 -0.51
CA LEU A 260 1.42 9.77 0.87
C LEU A 260 2.44 8.67 1.23
N SER A 261 2.72 7.76 0.31
CA SER A 261 3.71 6.68 0.47
C SER A 261 5.12 7.19 0.84
N ALA A 262 5.50 8.41 0.44
CA ALA A 262 6.79 9.01 0.77
C ALA A 262 6.91 9.46 2.24
N TYR A 263 5.80 9.47 3.00
CA TYR A 263 5.75 9.91 4.40
C TYR A 263 5.31 8.79 5.35
N ASP A 264 5.15 7.56 4.86
CA ASP A 264 4.70 6.38 5.60
C ASP A 264 5.40 6.22 6.96
N SER A 265 6.73 6.25 7.00
CA SER A 265 7.49 6.14 8.26
C SER A 265 7.23 7.28 9.24
N TRP A 266 6.96 8.50 8.75
CA TRP A 266 6.63 9.65 9.60
C TRP A 266 5.19 9.60 10.10
N LEU A 267 4.25 9.20 9.25
CA LEU A 267 2.84 8.98 9.63
C LEU A 267 2.76 7.91 10.72
N LEU A 268 3.36 6.73 10.49
CA LEU A 268 3.37 5.63 11.45
C LEU A 268 4.06 5.99 12.77
N TYR A 269 5.21 6.69 12.74
CA TYR A 269 5.92 7.12 13.95
C TYR A 269 5.12 8.16 14.76
N THR A 270 4.39 9.04 14.09
CA THR A 270 3.73 10.20 14.73
C THR A 270 2.30 9.92 15.15
N ALA A 271 1.52 9.26 14.29
CA ALA A 271 0.09 8.99 14.48
C ALA A 271 -0.24 7.56 14.93
N GLY A 272 0.74 6.64 14.86
CA GLY A 272 0.59 5.22 15.19
C GLY A 272 0.03 4.38 14.05
N LEU A 273 0.05 3.06 14.22
CA LEU A 273 -0.51 2.09 13.26
C LEU A 273 -2.04 2.21 13.16
N TYR A 274 -2.58 1.73 12.04
CA TYR A 274 -3.99 1.40 11.91
C TYR A 274 -4.41 0.43 13.02
N THR A 275 -5.47 0.75 13.75
CA THR A 275 -6.15 -0.21 14.63
C THR A 275 -7.65 -0.03 14.53
N LEU A 276 -8.30 -0.77 13.63
CA LEU A 276 -9.75 -1.00 13.68
C LEU A 276 -9.99 -2.46 14.05
N ASN A 277 -10.67 -2.71 15.17
CA ASN A 277 -11.07 -4.07 15.60
C ASN A 277 -9.90 -5.09 15.57
N ASN A 278 -8.76 -4.75 16.18
CA ASN A 278 -7.50 -5.50 16.21
C ASN A 278 -6.80 -5.73 14.85
N ARG A 279 -7.25 -5.15 13.73
CA ARG A 279 -6.52 -5.21 12.46
C ARG A 279 -5.45 -4.13 12.40
N ILE A 280 -4.18 -4.55 12.39
CA ILE A 280 -3.06 -3.73 11.92
C ILE A 280 -2.90 -4.00 10.42
N ILE A 281 -2.81 -2.92 9.66
CA ILE A 281 -2.63 -2.86 8.21
C ILE A 281 -1.29 -2.13 7.98
N GLN A 282 -0.58 -2.46 6.89
CA GLN A 282 0.79 -2.00 6.59
C GLN A 282 1.87 -2.41 7.62
N GLY A 283 2.73 -3.35 7.19
CA GLY A 283 4.05 -3.55 7.80
C GLY A 283 4.97 -2.35 7.59
N GLY A 284 6.05 -2.28 8.38
CA GLY A 284 7.02 -1.19 8.30
C GLY A 284 7.81 -1.19 6.99
N LEU A 285 8.23 -0.02 6.51
CA LEU A 285 9.12 0.10 5.35
C LEU A 285 10.53 -0.38 5.66
N ALA A 286 11.10 -1.17 4.76
CA ALA A 286 12.50 -1.54 4.80
C ALA A 286 13.40 -0.37 4.38
N THR A 287 14.60 -0.33 4.98
CA THR A 287 15.67 0.60 4.62
C THR A 287 16.71 -0.08 3.73
N GLN A 288 17.53 0.73 3.04
CA GLN A 288 18.56 0.23 2.14
C GLN A 288 19.53 -0.72 2.85
N GLY A 289 19.70 -1.93 2.29
CA GLY A 289 20.55 -2.98 2.85
C GLY A 289 19.99 -3.69 4.10
N GLN A 290 18.76 -3.41 4.53
CA GLN A 290 18.17 -4.06 5.71
C GLN A 290 17.90 -5.56 5.49
N PHE A 291 17.52 -5.94 4.26
CA PHE A 291 17.19 -7.32 3.90
C PHE A 291 17.85 -7.69 2.55
N PRO A 292 19.21 -7.76 2.48
CA PRO A 292 19.97 -7.80 1.23
C PRO A 292 19.81 -9.11 0.43
N TYR A 293 19.12 -10.09 1.01
CA TYR A 293 18.87 -11.41 0.45
C TYR A 293 17.49 -11.58 -0.17
N VAL A 294 16.60 -10.59 -0.05
CA VAL A 294 15.23 -10.66 -0.58
C VAL A 294 15.27 -10.45 -2.10
N ALA A 295 14.45 -11.22 -2.81
CA ALA A 295 14.37 -11.19 -4.26
C ALA A 295 12.92 -10.98 -4.72
N SER A 296 12.73 -10.07 -5.68
CA SER A 296 11.46 -9.81 -6.35
C SER A 296 11.37 -10.72 -7.58
N VAL A 297 10.44 -11.68 -7.59
CA VAL A 297 10.15 -12.52 -8.76
C VAL A 297 9.10 -11.80 -9.60
N THR A 298 9.45 -11.52 -10.85
CA THR A 298 8.66 -10.68 -11.75
C THR A 298 8.14 -11.46 -12.94
N GLU A 299 6.93 -11.12 -13.39
CA GLU A 299 6.29 -11.64 -14.60
C GLU A 299 5.98 -10.46 -15.53
N ASN A 300 6.53 -10.49 -16.74
CA ASN A 300 6.46 -9.37 -17.70
C ASN A 300 6.95 -8.03 -17.12
N GLY A 301 7.90 -8.07 -16.19
CA GLY A 301 8.48 -6.89 -15.53
C GLY A 301 7.66 -6.31 -14.37
N ARG A 302 6.58 -6.96 -13.96
CA ARG A 302 5.81 -6.60 -12.74
C ARG A 302 6.12 -7.60 -11.63
N HIS A 303 6.31 -7.14 -10.39
CA HIS A 303 6.42 -8.03 -9.23
C HIS A 303 5.12 -8.83 -9.07
N PHE A 304 5.24 -10.12 -8.73
CA PHE A 304 4.06 -10.95 -8.45
C PHE A 304 4.30 -12.01 -7.36
N CYS A 305 5.56 -12.27 -6.99
CA CYS A 305 5.95 -13.16 -5.92
C CYS A 305 7.30 -12.72 -5.34
N GLY A 306 7.53 -13.05 -4.07
CA GLY A 306 8.83 -12.96 -3.43
C GLY A 306 9.73 -14.16 -3.67
N GLY A 307 10.92 -14.06 -3.09
CA GLY A 307 11.97 -15.07 -3.13
C GLY A 307 13.15 -14.63 -2.27
N PHE A 308 14.18 -15.46 -2.21
CA PHE A 308 15.45 -15.09 -1.58
C PHE A 308 16.66 -15.75 -2.22
N ILE A 309 17.80 -15.08 -2.11
CA ILE A 309 19.08 -15.49 -2.69
C ILE A 309 19.65 -16.68 -1.91
N TYR A 310 19.78 -17.82 -2.58
CA TYR A 310 20.40 -19.04 -2.06
C TYR A 310 21.92 -19.05 -2.32
N SER A 311 22.31 -18.59 -3.50
CA SER A 311 23.70 -18.41 -3.96
C SER A 311 23.74 -17.45 -5.16
N SER A 312 24.92 -17.11 -5.67
CA SER A 312 25.05 -16.16 -6.79
C SER A 312 24.34 -16.61 -8.08
N ARG A 313 23.93 -17.87 -8.22
CA ARG A 313 23.19 -18.39 -9.40
C ARG A 313 21.79 -18.93 -9.09
N TYR A 314 21.36 -18.95 -7.83
CA TYR A 314 20.13 -19.60 -7.41
C TYR A 314 19.32 -18.74 -6.44
N VAL A 315 18.02 -18.67 -6.70
CA VAL A 315 17.01 -18.03 -5.85
C VAL A 315 15.96 -19.08 -5.49
N VAL A 316 15.55 -19.10 -4.23
CA VAL A 316 14.44 -19.93 -3.73
C VAL A 316 13.17 -19.11 -3.74
N THR A 317 12.04 -19.73 -4.12
CA THR A 317 10.70 -19.15 -4.09
C THR A 317 9.67 -20.29 -3.88
N ALA A 318 8.38 -19.97 -3.87
CA ALA A 318 7.30 -20.94 -3.83
C ALA A 318 7.13 -21.61 -5.21
N ALA A 319 6.74 -22.89 -5.25
CA ALA A 319 6.39 -23.58 -6.48
C ALA A 319 5.13 -23.00 -7.13
N SER A 320 4.14 -22.62 -6.32
CA SER A 320 2.88 -21.98 -6.74
C SER A 320 3.10 -20.69 -7.53
N CYS A 321 4.23 -20.00 -7.33
CA CYS A 321 4.62 -18.83 -8.10
C CYS A 321 5.09 -19.15 -9.53
N VAL A 322 5.67 -20.34 -9.78
CA VAL A 322 6.44 -20.59 -11.02
C VAL A 322 6.02 -21.84 -11.78
N GLU A 323 5.16 -22.70 -11.21
CA GLU A 323 4.61 -23.86 -11.92
C GLU A 323 3.85 -23.43 -13.19
N GLY A 324 4.13 -24.07 -14.32
CA GLY A 324 3.46 -23.82 -15.59
C GLY A 324 3.78 -22.49 -16.28
N LYS A 325 4.50 -21.56 -15.64
CA LYS A 325 4.85 -20.26 -16.24
C LYS A 325 5.98 -20.41 -17.28
N PRO A 326 5.90 -19.69 -18.42
CA PRO A 326 6.95 -19.74 -19.43
C PRO A 326 8.17 -18.92 -19.00
N ILE A 327 9.37 -19.51 -19.04
CA ILE A 327 10.60 -18.91 -18.50
C ILE A 327 10.91 -17.52 -19.07
N ASN A 328 10.53 -17.24 -20.32
CA ASN A 328 10.84 -15.96 -20.99
C ASN A 328 10.04 -14.76 -20.49
N VAL A 329 8.99 -14.94 -19.67
CA VAL A 329 8.32 -13.81 -18.98
C VAL A 329 8.86 -13.57 -17.58
N LEU A 330 9.70 -14.47 -17.05
CA LEU A 330 10.21 -14.43 -15.68
C LEU A 330 11.57 -13.76 -15.58
N ASN A 331 11.70 -12.79 -14.66
CA ASN A 331 12.99 -12.26 -14.21
C ASN A 331 13.02 -12.19 -12.70
N VAL A 332 14.21 -12.19 -12.10
CA VAL A 332 14.40 -11.95 -10.67
C VAL A 332 15.13 -10.63 -10.48
N VAL A 333 14.61 -9.74 -9.62
CA VAL A 333 15.26 -8.48 -9.26
C VAL A 333 15.75 -8.56 -7.82
N VAL A 334 17.00 -8.15 -7.57
CA VAL A 334 17.64 -8.15 -6.24
C VAL A 334 18.27 -6.79 -5.95
N GLY A 335 18.44 -6.44 -4.68
CA GLY A 335 18.92 -5.11 -4.27
C GLY A 335 17.90 -3.97 -4.44
N GLN A 336 16.67 -4.32 -4.82
CA GLN A 336 15.54 -3.41 -4.96
C GLN A 336 14.97 -3.02 -3.59
N LEU A 337 14.50 -1.78 -3.48
CA LEU A 337 13.61 -1.29 -2.45
C LEU A 337 12.30 -0.83 -3.08
N SER A 338 12.37 -0.09 -4.20
CA SER A 338 11.21 0.45 -4.91
C SER A 338 11.00 -0.24 -6.26
N THR A 339 9.81 -0.79 -6.52
CA THR A 339 9.48 -1.45 -7.79
C THR A 339 9.29 -0.47 -8.97
N ILE A 340 9.30 0.85 -8.70
CA ILE A 340 9.13 1.90 -9.72
C ILE A 340 10.32 2.89 -9.80
N THR A 341 11.21 2.89 -8.81
CA THR A 341 12.38 3.78 -8.75
C THR A 341 13.64 2.92 -8.67
N PRO A 342 14.41 2.75 -9.76
CA PRO A 342 15.56 1.85 -9.77
C PRO A 342 16.61 2.23 -8.72
N ASP A 343 16.95 1.28 -7.85
CA ASP A 343 17.98 1.44 -6.83
C ASP A 343 19.40 1.29 -7.42
N VAL A 344 20.39 1.96 -6.83
CA VAL A 344 21.79 2.00 -7.34
C VAL A 344 22.43 0.61 -7.47
N ASN A 345 22.03 -0.32 -6.59
CA ASN A 345 22.56 -1.69 -6.54
C ASN A 345 21.55 -2.72 -7.06
N GLU A 346 20.45 -2.27 -7.70
CA GLU A 346 19.43 -3.13 -8.28
C GLU A 346 20.00 -3.96 -9.44
N GLN A 347 19.73 -5.27 -9.44
CA GLN A 347 20.16 -6.20 -10.48
C GLN A 347 18.97 -7.02 -11.01
N THR A 348 18.59 -6.79 -12.26
CA THR A 348 17.59 -7.59 -12.97
C THR A 348 18.26 -8.80 -13.64
N MET A 349 17.91 -9.99 -13.17
CA MET A 349 18.52 -11.27 -13.54
C MET A 349 17.56 -12.10 -14.38
N VAL A 350 17.99 -12.45 -15.60
CA VAL A 350 17.22 -13.31 -16.52
C VAL A 350 17.25 -14.76 -16.04
N VAL A 351 16.08 -15.39 -15.94
CA VAL A 351 15.92 -16.79 -15.55
C VAL A 351 16.44 -17.73 -16.64
N TYR A 352 17.24 -18.71 -16.26
CA TYR A 352 17.71 -19.78 -17.13
C TYR A 352 16.80 -21.01 -17.08
N THR A 353 16.50 -21.50 -15.87
CA THR A 353 15.61 -22.66 -15.63
C THR A 353 14.92 -22.55 -14.28
N VAL A 354 13.69 -23.03 -14.21
CA VAL A 354 12.95 -23.26 -12.96
C VAL A 354 12.99 -24.76 -12.62
N THR A 355 13.08 -25.10 -11.33
CA THR A 355 12.94 -26.47 -10.84
C THR A 355 11.98 -26.48 -9.65
N VAL A 356 10.73 -26.91 -9.89
CA VAL A 356 9.71 -27.16 -8.87
C VAL A 356 10.03 -28.46 -8.13
N HIS A 357 9.71 -28.54 -6.84
CA HIS A 357 9.87 -29.77 -6.06
C HIS A 357 9.00 -30.91 -6.65
N PRO A 358 9.52 -32.13 -6.85
CA PRO A 358 8.79 -33.21 -7.53
C PRO A 358 7.54 -33.71 -6.77
N GLU A 359 7.41 -33.38 -5.49
CA GLU A 359 6.25 -33.70 -4.65
C GLU A 359 5.35 -32.47 -4.37
N TYR A 360 5.48 -31.38 -5.15
CA TYR A 360 4.55 -30.26 -5.07
C TYR A 360 3.14 -30.68 -5.48
N ASP A 361 2.13 -30.29 -4.70
CA ASP A 361 0.71 -30.49 -5.03
C ASP A 361 0.00 -29.13 -5.10
N ASN A 362 -0.36 -28.73 -6.31
CA ASN A 362 -1.06 -27.47 -6.60
C ASN A 362 -2.48 -27.41 -6.01
N THR A 363 -3.09 -28.55 -5.66
CA THR A 363 -4.41 -28.59 -5.02
C THR A 363 -4.35 -28.15 -3.56
N THR A 364 -3.33 -28.61 -2.83
CA THR A 364 -3.17 -28.35 -1.39
C THR A 364 -2.12 -27.28 -1.09
N LYS A 365 -1.35 -26.82 -2.09
CA LYS A 365 -0.07 -26.10 -1.94
C LYS A 365 0.89 -26.82 -0.98
N MET A 366 0.90 -28.15 -0.97
CA MET A 366 1.87 -28.93 -0.19
C MET A 366 3.22 -28.99 -0.90
N ASN A 367 4.30 -28.96 -0.11
CA ASN A 367 5.69 -28.92 -0.60
C ASN A 367 5.94 -27.75 -1.58
N ASP A 368 5.40 -26.57 -1.24
CA ASP A 368 5.42 -25.37 -2.07
C ASP A 368 6.82 -24.70 -2.04
N ILE A 369 7.73 -25.25 -2.86
CA ILE A 369 9.11 -24.79 -3.01
C ILE A 369 9.64 -25.03 -4.43
N ALA A 370 10.31 -24.02 -4.98
CA ALA A 370 11.03 -24.09 -6.25
C ALA A 370 12.37 -23.37 -6.19
N LEU A 371 13.29 -23.79 -7.07
CA LEU A 371 14.57 -23.15 -7.33
C LEU A 371 14.54 -22.48 -8.70
N ILE A 372 14.87 -21.19 -8.73
CA ILE A 372 15.13 -20.41 -9.94
C ILE A 372 16.65 -20.37 -10.15
N ARG A 373 17.13 -20.90 -11.28
CA ARG A 373 18.52 -20.77 -11.71
C ARG A 373 18.66 -19.59 -12.67
N LEU A 374 19.67 -18.76 -12.44
CA LEU A 374 19.94 -17.55 -13.20
C LEU A 374 20.97 -17.78 -14.33
N THR A 375 20.84 -17.00 -15.40
CA THR A 375 21.77 -17.00 -16.55
C THR A 375 23.15 -16.44 -16.17
N ALA A 376 23.17 -15.31 -15.46
CA ALA A 376 24.36 -14.64 -14.93
C ALA A 376 24.52 -14.87 -13.42
N GLU A 377 25.66 -14.44 -12.86
CA GLU A 377 25.89 -14.41 -11.41
C GLU A 377 25.45 -13.07 -10.83
N ILE A 378 24.67 -13.12 -9.74
CA ILE A 378 24.40 -11.97 -8.89
C ILE A 378 25.74 -11.46 -8.35
N GLN A 379 25.98 -10.16 -8.46
CA GLN A 379 27.13 -9.50 -7.87
C GLN A 379 26.79 -9.13 -6.42
N PHE A 380 27.52 -9.72 -5.48
CA PHE A 380 27.37 -9.42 -4.06
C PHE A 380 28.27 -8.26 -3.66
N ASP A 381 27.67 -7.24 -3.05
CA ASP A 381 28.39 -6.17 -2.34
C ASP A 381 28.43 -6.43 -0.82
N TYR A 382 27.70 -7.44 -0.33
CA TYR A 382 27.58 -7.83 1.07
C TYR A 382 26.99 -6.74 1.98
N VAL A 383 26.24 -5.80 1.39
CA VAL A 383 25.56 -4.70 2.09
C VAL A 383 24.13 -4.52 1.59
N ASN A 384 23.93 -4.46 0.28
CA ASN A 384 22.63 -4.28 -0.38
C ASN A 384 22.18 -5.56 -1.10
N VAL A 385 23.13 -6.41 -1.51
CA VAL A 385 22.89 -7.69 -2.18
C VAL A 385 23.81 -8.75 -1.59
N ASP A 386 23.22 -9.75 -0.93
CA ASP A 386 23.91 -10.90 -0.34
C ASP A 386 22.98 -12.13 -0.31
N PHE A 387 23.50 -13.32 0.01
CA PHE A 387 22.70 -14.53 0.19
C PHE A 387 22.31 -14.74 1.66
N ILE A 388 21.25 -15.51 1.91
CA ILE A 388 20.85 -15.92 3.28
C ILE A 388 21.05 -17.41 3.49
N LEU A 389 21.60 -17.79 4.65
CA LEU A 389 21.66 -19.20 5.07
C LEU A 389 20.28 -19.68 5.52
N TYR A 390 19.96 -20.96 5.29
CA TYR A 390 18.75 -21.56 5.85
C TYR A 390 19.03 -22.44 7.08
N GLN A 391 18.08 -22.47 8.01
CA GLN A 391 18.11 -23.30 9.23
C GLN A 391 16.71 -23.83 9.58
N GLU A 392 16.62 -24.61 10.66
CA GLU A 392 15.34 -25.06 11.22
C GLU A 392 14.68 -23.96 12.08
N ALA A 393 13.35 -23.87 11.98
CA ALA A 393 12.56 -22.86 12.68
C ALA A 393 12.50 -23.10 14.20
N ASN A 394 12.67 -22.03 14.97
CA ASN A 394 12.42 -22.00 16.41
C ASN A 394 11.09 -21.29 16.74
N ILE A 395 10.56 -21.49 17.95
CA ILE A 395 9.42 -20.72 18.47
C ILE A 395 9.94 -19.38 19.04
N LYS A 396 10.30 -18.46 18.13
CA LYS A 396 10.76 -17.09 18.41
C LYS A 396 10.14 -16.13 17.38
N ASN A 397 10.10 -14.83 17.69
CA ASN A 397 9.70 -13.81 16.72
C ASN A 397 10.50 -13.98 15.42
N SER A 398 9.79 -13.95 14.30
CA SER A 398 10.33 -14.03 12.95
C SER A 398 9.90 -12.80 12.16
N LEU A 399 10.64 -12.47 11.10
CA LEU A 399 10.28 -11.44 10.16
C LEU A 399 9.81 -12.05 8.83
N VAL A 400 8.78 -11.45 8.27
CA VAL A 400 8.36 -11.61 6.87
C VAL A 400 8.58 -10.27 6.16
N MET A 401 8.86 -10.33 4.86
CA MET A 401 9.30 -9.17 4.09
C MET A 401 9.08 -9.40 2.60
N GLY A 402 8.64 -8.37 1.88
CA GLY A 402 8.33 -8.46 0.46
C GLY A 402 7.62 -7.21 -0.05
N TRP A 403 7.12 -7.32 -1.28
CA TRP A 403 6.32 -6.29 -1.95
C TRP A 403 4.87 -6.76 -2.08
N GLY A 404 4.40 -7.63 -1.18
CA GLY A 404 3.00 -8.01 -1.13
C GLY A 404 2.06 -6.82 -0.95
N ALA A 405 0.78 -7.06 -1.21
CA ALA A 405 -0.26 -6.08 -0.92
C ALA A 405 -0.28 -5.73 0.58
N THR A 406 -0.63 -4.50 0.91
CA THR A 406 -0.62 -4.02 2.30
C THR A 406 -1.92 -4.31 3.04
N PHE A 407 -2.97 -4.66 2.30
CA PHE A 407 -4.31 -5.03 2.74
C PHE A 407 -4.91 -6.03 1.74
N GLU A 408 -5.95 -6.75 2.17
CA GLU A 408 -6.66 -7.76 1.39
C GLU A 408 -7.14 -7.25 0.02
N GLY A 409 -6.72 -7.91 -1.07
CA GLY A 409 -7.15 -7.58 -2.43
C GLY A 409 -6.47 -6.34 -3.02
N GLY A 410 -5.44 -5.80 -2.37
CA GLY A 410 -4.60 -4.74 -2.93
C GLY A 410 -3.70 -5.22 -4.08
N TYR A 411 -2.92 -4.28 -4.64
CA TYR A 411 -1.80 -4.61 -5.53
C TYR A 411 -0.49 -4.70 -4.76
N GLU A 412 0.57 -5.19 -5.41
CA GLU A 412 1.93 -5.21 -4.87
C GLU A 412 2.32 -3.83 -4.30
N SER A 413 2.90 -3.81 -3.10
CA SER A 413 3.43 -2.58 -2.54
C SER A 413 4.61 -2.13 -3.39
N VAL A 414 4.66 -0.84 -3.72
CA VAL A 414 5.79 -0.30 -4.47
C VAL A 414 7.09 -0.35 -3.66
N ASN A 415 7.01 -0.27 -2.33
CA ASN A 415 8.18 -0.26 -1.46
C ASN A 415 8.28 -1.56 -0.68
N LEU A 416 9.51 -2.06 -0.49
CA LEU A 416 9.77 -3.25 0.32
C LEU A 416 9.28 -3.01 1.75
N ARG A 417 8.35 -3.85 2.22
CA ARG A 417 7.81 -3.81 3.58
C ARG A 417 8.22 -5.05 4.36
N PHE A 418 8.13 -4.96 5.68
CA PHE A 418 8.37 -6.08 6.59
C PHE A 418 7.44 -6.05 7.81
N GLY A 419 7.20 -7.21 8.41
CA GLY A 419 6.36 -7.36 9.59
C GLY A 419 6.79 -8.53 10.47
N ALA A 420 6.46 -8.45 11.76
CA ALA A 420 6.73 -9.52 12.72
C ALA A 420 5.59 -10.56 12.75
N VAL A 421 5.98 -11.82 12.64
CA VAL A 421 5.14 -13.00 12.87
C VAL A 421 5.76 -13.89 13.94
N LEU A 422 4.96 -14.73 14.56
CA LEU A 422 5.39 -15.71 15.56
C LEU A 422 4.98 -17.12 15.12
N PRO A 423 5.95 -18.04 14.89
CA PRO A 423 5.68 -19.45 14.70
C PRO A 423 4.93 -20.07 15.88
N GLN A 424 3.93 -20.88 15.58
CA GLN A 424 3.06 -21.50 16.57
C GLN A 424 3.56 -22.90 16.93
N ALA A 425 3.65 -23.18 18.22
CA ALA A 425 3.92 -24.52 18.74
C ALA A 425 2.66 -25.38 18.64
N LEU A 426 2.49 -26.08 17.51
CA LEU A 426 1.33 -26.92 17.21
C LEU A 426 1.65 -28.41 17.35
N ASN A 427 0.72 -29.15 17.93
CA ASN A 427 0.70 -30.62 17.95
C ASN A 427 -0.21 -31.17 16.83
N VAL A 428 -0.14 -32.48 16.56
CA VAL A 428 -0.87 -33.17 15.46
C VAL A 428 -2.40 -32.97 15.51
N SER A 429 -2.97 -32.68 16.68
CA SER A 429 -4.40 -32.41 16.86
C SER A 429 -4.81 -30.93 16.70
N GLN A 430 -3.88 -30.04 16.34
CA GLN A 430 -4.12 -28.60 16.25
C GLN A 430 -4.00 -28.11 14.81
N LYS A 431 -4.94 -27.25 14.42
CA LYS A 431 -4.97 -26.60 13.10
C LYS A 431 -4.02 -25.41 13.05
N CYS A 432 -3.46 -25.16 11.87
CA CYS A 432 -2.82 -23.88 11.60
C CYS A 432 -3.90 -22.84 11.29
N GLY A 433 -4.17 -21.95 12.26
CA GLY A 433 -5.24 -20.95 12.12
C GLY A 433 -6.58 -21.59 11.73
N SER A 434 -7.19 -21.08 10.66
CA SER A 434 -8.45 -21.58 10.12
C SER A 434 -8.30 -22.64 9.00
N PHE A 435 -7.10 -23.13 8.68
CA PHE A 435 -6.89 -24.11 7.62
C PHE A 435 -7.40 -25.53 7.98
N PRO A 436 -7.88 -26.32 7.00
CA PRO A 436 -8.22 -27.73 7.23
C PRO A 436 -6.96 -28.60 7.30
N ASP A 437 -7.07 -29.74 7.99
CA ASP A 437 -5.93 -30.62 8.33
C ASP A 437 -5.23 -31.21 7.10
N ILE A 438 -5.91 -31.29 5.95
CA ILE A 438 -5.35 -31.76 4.67
C ILE A 438 -4.38 -30.74 4.02
N GLU A 439 -4.45 -29.47 4.44
CA GLU A 439 -3.66 -28.36 3.88
C GLU A 439 -2.43 -28.00 4.70
N PHE A 440 -2.16 -28.71 5.80
CA PHE A 440 -1.09 -28.41 6.75
C PHE A 440 -0.40 -29.68 7.27
N ASN A 441 0.93 -29.69 7.28
CA ASN A 441 1.73 -30.82 7.79
C ASN A 441 2.92 -30.30 8.59
N LEU A 442 2.96 -30.61 9.89
CA LEU A 442 4.02 -30.17 10.82
C LEU A 442 5.45 -30.47 10.34
N THR A 443 5.63 -31.50 9.51
CA THR A 443 6.94 -31.93 8.99
C THR A 443 7.42 -31.06 7.84
N THR A 444 6.55 -30.71 6.88
CA THR A 444 6.92 -29.96 5.66
C THR A 444 6.54 -28.49 5.73
N THR A 445 5.80 -28.07 6.76
CA THR A 445 5.33 -26.70 6.93
C THR A 445 5.54 -26.16 8.35
N ILE A 446 5.55 -24.84 8.44
CA ILE A 446 5.56 -24.02 9.66
C ILE A 446 4.25 -23.23 9.66
N CYS A 447 3.63 -23.11 10.82
CA CYS A 447 2.49 -22.22 11.03
C CYS A 447 2.97 -20.96 11.75
N ALA A 448 2.74 -19.76 11.23
CA ALA A 448 3.09 -18.50 11.92
C ALA A 448 2.06 -17.40 11.68
N GLY A 449 1.73 -16.64 12.72
CA GLY A 449 0.74 -15.54 12.64
C GLY A 449 1.31 -14.21 13.13
N PRO A 450 0.65 -13.08 12.81
CA PRO A 450 1.11 -11.74 13.20
C PRO A 450 1.26 -11.61 14.72
N THR A 451 2.27 -10.86 15.18
CA THR A 451 2.47 -10.60 16.61
C THR A 451 2.78 -9.14 16.92
N ILE A 452 2.21 -8.64 18.03
CA ILE A 452 2.56 -7.34 18.63
C ILE A 452 3.54 -7.48 19.81
N THR A 453 4.01 -8.69 20.12
CA THR A 453 5.03 -8.94 21.17
C THR A 453 6.46 -8.84 20.62
N SER A 454 6.64 -8.11 19.53
CA SER A 454 7.90 -7.87 18.83
C SER A 454 8.28 -6.39 18.97
N PRO A 455 9.57 -6.03 18.99
CA PRO A 455 9.98 -4.62 18.85
C PRO A 455 9.66 -4.05 17.46
N TYR A 456 9.35 -4.91 16.47
CA TYR A 456 8.94 -4.54 15.13
C TYR A 456 7.40 -4.53 15.00
N PRO A 457 6.81 -3.73 14.09
CA PRO A 457 5.39 -3.81 13.80
C PRO A 457 5.04 -5.23 13.37
N GLY A 458 3.97 -5.79 13.92
CA GLY A 458 3.48 -7.08 13.45
C GLY A 458 2.83 -6.93 12.07
N GLY A 459 2.86 -8.00 11.29
CA GLY A 459 2.25 -8.03 9.96
C GLY A 459 1.80 -9.44 9.59
N SER A 460 0.82 -9.53 8.70
CA SER A 460 0.52 -10.74 7.95
C SER A 460 1.07 -10.52 6.53
N PRO A 461 1.79 -11.48 5.92
CA PRO A 461 2.04 -11.43 4.48
C PRO A 461 0.72 -11.36 3.71
N CYS A 462 0.76 -10.94 2.46
CA CYS A 462 -0.45 -10.79 1.65
C CYS A 462 -0.29 -11.39 0.25
N GLN A 463 -1.27 -11.12 -0.63
CA GLN A 463 -1.12 -11.41 -2.05
C GLN A 463 0.21 -10.83 -2.57
N TYR A 464 0.92 -11.58 -3.40
CA TYR A 464 2.24 -11.27 -3.97
C TYR A 464 3.44 -11.40 -3.01
N ASP A 465 3.24 -11.65 -1.70
CA ASP A 465 4.35 -12.06 -0.82
C ASP A 465 4.73 -13.54 -0.98
N GLU A 466 3.96 -14.36 -1.71
CA GLU A 466 4.27 -15.78 -1.88
C GLU A 466 5.69 -16.01 -2.40
N GLY A 467 6.41 -16.96 -1.81
CA GLY A 467 7.83 -17.19 -2.07
C GLY A 467 8.80 -16.40 -1.20
N SER A 468 8.35 -15.34 -0.50
CA SER A 468 9.19 -14.55 0.42
C SER A 468 9.74 -15.38 1.60
N PRO A 469 10.94 -15.05 2.11
CA PRO A 469 11.53 -15.77 3.25
C PRO A 469 10.82 -15.45 4.57
N LEU A 470 10.62 -16.48 5.38
CA LEU A 470 10.40 -16.35 6.82
C LEU A 470 11.78 -16.36 7.50
N VAL A 471 12.19 -15.24 8.10
CA VAL A 471 13.54 -15.03 8.65
C VAL A 471 13.53 -15.05 10.17
N GLN A 472 14.54 -15.65 10.78
CA GLN A 472 14.82 -15.58 12.21
C GLN A 472 16.24 -15.10 12.48
N ASP A 473 16.43 -14.34 13.55
CA ASP A 473 17.75 -14.04 14.08
C ASP A 473 18.26 -15.22 14.90
N PHE A 474 19.32 -15.88 14.42
CA PHE A 474 20.03 -16.89 15.18
C PHE A 474 21.09 -16.20 16.05
N GLU A 475 20.97 -16.32 17.37
CA GLU A 475 21.95 -15.77 18.31
C GLU A 475 23.31 -16.44 18.12
N ASP A 476 24.34 -15.68 17.71
CA ASP A 476 25.72 -16.12 17.85
C ASP A 476 26.14 -15.98 19.34
N PRO A 477 26.52 -17.09 20.02
CA PRO A 477 26.92 -17.07 21.42
C PRO A 477 28.16 -16.21 21.73
N ASN A 478 28.91 -15.76 20.71
CA ASN A 478 30.18 -15.06 20.87
C ASN A 478 30.06 -13.55 20.63
N THR A 479 29.25 -13.12 19.66
CA THR A 479 29.09 -11.69 19.30
C THR A 479 27.83 -11.05 19.89
N LEU A 480 26.86 -11.84 20.38
CA LEU A 480 25.51 -11.37 20.78
C LEU A 480 24.72 -10.70 19.65
N GLN A 481 25.20 -10.77 18.41
CA GLN A 481 24.51 -10.25 17.23
C GLN A 481 23.68 -11.37 16.60
N GLY A 482 22.46 -11.05 16.19
CA GLY A 482 21.62 -11.97 15.43
C GLY A 482 22.17 -12.16 14.02
N ILE A 483 22.36 -13.41 13.62
CA ILE A 483 22.64 -13.77 12.23
C ILE A 483 21.29 -14.13 11.57
N PRO A 484 20.84 -13.39 10.55
CA PRO A 484 19.56 -13.69 9.90
C PRO A 484 19.66 -15.02 9.15
N VAL A 485 18.70 -15.90 9.38
CA VAL A 485 18.56 -17.18 8.68
C VAL A 485 17.13 -17.40 8.19
N ALA A 486 16.99 -17.88 6.95
CA ALA A 486 15.71 -18.28 6.40
C ALA A 486 15.28 -19.61 7.02
N VAL A 487 14.09 -19.69 7.59
CA VAL A 487 13.55 -20.93 8.18
C VAL A 487 12.35 -21.48 7.43
N GLY A 488 11.68 -20.64 6.65
CA GLY A 488 10.61 -21.06 5.76
C GLY A 488 10.38 -20.15 4.56
N ILE A 489 9.42 -20.52 3.73
CA ILE A 489 8.97 -19.80 2.53
C ILE A 489 7.48 -19.51 2.70
N PHE A 490 7.00 -18.27 2.56
CA PHE A 490 5.56 -18.01 2.61
C PHE A 490 4.84 -18.66 1.42
N SER A 491 3.76 -19.42 1.68
CA SER A 491 3.00 -20.16 0.66
C SER A 491 1.53 -19.72 0.56
N LYS A 492 0.87 -19.48 1.71
CA LYS A 492 -0.52 -19.01 1.78
C LYS A 492 -0.93 -18.55 3.18
N ASN A 493 -1.86 -17.62 3.25
CA ASN A 493 -2.75 -17.35 4.39
C ASN A 493 -4.21 -17.39 3.88
N LYS A 494 -5.20 -17.03 4.71
CA LYS A 494 -6.59 -16.86 4.25
C LYS A 494 -7.00 -15.40 4.06
N MET A 495 -6.46 -14.51 4.87
CA MET A 495 -6.63 -13.07 4.76
C MET A 495 -5.41 -12.34 5.32
N CYS A 496 -5.07 -11.18 4.77
CA CYS A 496 -4.03 -10.26 5.23
C CYS A 496 -4.51 -9.47 6.46
N THR A 497 -4.67 -10.17 7.59
CA THR A 497 -5.32 -9.64 8.79
C THR A 497 -4.66 -10.17 10.07
N TYR A 498 -5.19 -9.75 11.22
CA TYR A 498 -4.91 -10.35 12.52
C TYR A 498 -6.00 -11.35 12.91
N GLY A 499 -5.62 -12.40 13.63
CA GLY A 499 -6.52 -13.50 14.03
C GLY A 499 -6.26 -14.79 13.25
N ALA A 500 -7.18 -15.75 13.35
CA ALA A 500 -6.98 -17.12 12.85
C ALA A 500 -6.81 -17.23 11.33
N ASP A 501 -7.43 -16.34 10.55
CA ASP A 501 -7.30 -16.28 9.09
C ASP A 501 -6.04 -15.54 8.62
N GLY A 502 -5.47 -14.71 9.51
CA GLY A 502 -4.20 -14.01 9.36
C GLY A 502 -2.96 -14.88 9.54
N VAL A 503 -3.15 -16.13 9.99
CA VAL A 503 -2.07 -17.09 10.20
C VAL A 503 -1.65 -17.67 8.85
N GLY A 504 -0.36 -17.56 8.54
CA GLY A 504 0.24 -18.11 7.33
C GLY A 504 0.79 -19.52 7.52
N ILE A 505 0.72 -20.29 6.43
CA ILE A 505 1.44 -21.54 6.23
C ILE A 505 2.69 -21.23 5.40
N TYR A 506 3.83 -21.72 5.89
CA TYR A 506 5.14 -21.52 5.29
C TYR A 506 5.79 -22.89 5.03
N THR A 507 6.42 -23.10 3.87
CA THR A 507 7.18 -24.33 3.59
C THR A 507 8.45 -24.38 4.46
N ARG A 508 8.66 -25.46 5.22
CA ARG A 508 9.78 -25.62 6.17
C ARG A 508 11.08 -25.96 5.44
N LEU A 509 12.04 -25.05 5.40
CA LEU A 509 13.26 -25.20 4.57
C LEU A 509 14.15 -26.38 4.97
N SER A 510 14.28 -26.65 6.27
CA SER A 510 15.12 -27.74 6.80
C SER A 510 14.77 -29.12 6.23
N THR A 511 13.48 -29.38 5.98
CA THR A 511 12.96 -30.63 5.41
C THR A 511 13.43 -30.87 3.98
N PHE A 512 13.76 -29.81 3.24
CA PHE A 512 14.18 -29.88 1.84
C PHE A 512 15.71 -29.77 1.65
N ASP A 513 16.51 -29.80 2.72
CA ASP A 513 17.99 -29.67 2.67
C ASP A 513 18.64 -30.58 1.62
N SER A 514 18.25 -31.87 1.59
CA SER A 514 18.77 -32.84 0.61
C SER A 514 18.45 -32.45 -0.82
N TRP A 515 17.24 -31.95 -1.10
CA TRP A 515 16.82 -31.54 -2.44
C TRP A 515 17.53 -30.25 -2.85
N LEU A 516 17.57 -29.25 -1.97
CA LEU A 516 18.29 -27.98 -2.18
C LEU A 516 19.76 -28.24 -2.55
N ARG A 517 20.48 -29.04 -1.75
CA ARG A 517 21.90 -29.35 -2.00
C ARG A 517 22.13 -30.13 -3.29
N ASN A 518 21.25 -31.07 -3.63
CA ASN A 518 21.36 -31.86 -4.86
C ASN A 518 21.06 -31.04 -6.12
N THR A 519 20.23 -29.99 -6.03
CA THR A 519 19.78 -29.18 -7.18
C THR A 519 20.57 -27.88 -7.37
N ALA A 520 20.96 -27.21 -6.28
CA ALA A 520 21.66 -25.92 -6.28
C ALA A 520 23.11 -25.96 -5.78
N GLY A 521 23.58 -27.11 -5.28
CA GLY A 521 24.90 -27.25 -4.66
C GLY A 521 24.93 -26.82 -3.20
N GLN A 522 26.11 -26.69 -2.60
CA GLN A 522 26.23 -26.13 -1.25
C GLN A 522 26.11 -24.61 -1.28
N GLN A 523 25.52 -24.02 -0.24
CA GLN A 523 25.51 -22.56 -0.06
C GLN A 523 26.94 -22.01 0.03
N PRO A 524 27.20 -20.80 -0.48
CA PRO A 524 28.52 -20.18 -0.41
C PRO A 524 28.94 -19.85 1.03
N VAL A 525 30.25 -19.73 1.24
CA VAL A 525 30.81 -19.27 2.52
C VAL A 525 30.97 -17.76 2.45
N HIS A 526 30.31 -17.03 3.36
CA HIS A 526 30.34 -15.57 3.37
C HIS A 526 31.76 -15.04 3.68
N PRO A 527 32.30 -14.04 2.95
CA PRO A 527 33.73 -13.68 3.04
C PRO A 527 34.17 -13.16 4.42
N ALA A 528 33.33 -12.38 5.11
CA ALA A 528 33.63 -11.92 6.46
C ALA A 528 33.69 -13.07 7.49
N SER A 529 33.10 -14.21 7.16
CA SER A 529 32.74 -15.27 8.10
C SER A 529 33.61 -16.52 7.98
N ALA A 530 34.68 -16.49 7.19
CA ALA A 530 35.56 -17.65 6.96
C ALA A 530 36.23 -18.23 8.24
N LYS A 531 36.18 -17.52 9.38
CA LYS A 531 36.55 -18.03 10.72
C LYS A 531 35.36 -18.37 11.64
N GLU A 532 34.17 -17.84 11.37
CA GLU A 532 33.00 -17.90 12.25
C GLU A 532 32.00 -18.99 11.79
N TYR A 533 31.70 -19.04 10.49
CA TYR A 533 30.66 -19.91 9.90
C TYR A 533 31.00 -21.40 9.92
N LEU A 534 32.28 -21.77 10.10
CA LEU A 534 32.73 -23.17 10.13
C LEU A 534 32.18 -23.96 11.33
N ARG A 535 31.48 -23.29 12.27
CA ARG A 535 30.77 -23.89 13.41
C ARG A 535 29.27 -24.05 13.18
N ILE A 536 28.63 -23.15 12.42
CA ILE A 536 27.17 -23.14 12.17
C ILE A 536 26.75 -24.34 11.32
N LEU A 537 27.61 -24.80 10.41
CA LEU A 537 27.34 -25.93 9.50
C LEU A 537 27.51 -27.33 10.13
N THR A 538 27.59 -27.45 11.45
CA THR A 538 27.75 -28.75 12.13
C THR A 538 26.39 -29.37 12.45
N PRO A 539 25.99 -30.51 11.87
CA PRO A 539 24.68 -31.12 12.14
C PRO A 539 24.57 -31.62 13.59
N ALA A 540 23.38 -31.48 14.19
CA ALA A 540 23.06 -31.97 15.53
C ALA A 540 22.88 -33.51 15.60
N VAL A 541 23.89 -34.27 15.18
CA VAL A 541 23.84 -35.74 15.05
C VAL A 541 24.18 -36.49 16.36
N ASN A 542 24.76 -35.83 17.36
CA ASN A 542 25.23 -36.47 18.61
C ASN A 542 24.32 -36.24 19.82
N LYS A 543 23.01 -36.54 19.72
CA LYS A 543 22.11 -36.60 20.88
C LYS A 543 21.03 -37.70 20.85
N LEU A 544 21.34 -38.86 20.27
CA LEU A 544 20.54 -40.10 20.39
C LEU A 544 21.38 -41.36 20.70
N ARG A 545 22.48 -41.22 21.44
CA ARG A 545 23.22 -42.35 22.06
C ARG A 545 23.86 -41.97 23.40
N SER A 546 23.06 -41.99 24.46
CA SER A 546 23.48 -42.18 25.86
C SER A 546 22.27 -42.57 26.70
#